data_AF-A0A1C6UTM0-F1
#
_entry.id   AF-A0A1C6UTM0-F1
#
_cell.length_a   1.000
_cell.length_b   1.000
_cell.length_c   1.000
_cell.angle_alpha   90.00
_cell.angle_beta   90.00
_cell.angle_gamma   90.00
#
_symmetry.space_group_name_H-M   'P 1'
#
loop_
_entity.id
_entity.type
_entity.pdbx_description
1 polymer ?
#
loop_
_entity_poly.entity_id
_entity_poly.type
_entity_poly.pdbx_seq_one_letter_code
_entity_poly.pdbx_strand_id
1 'polypeptide(L)'
;MRDPLQVRPGDLTAHAGHLDRTAASLDTARAAGQHVRLGSEAYGQLCAMMPVLLGGVQRTLVDGIGTAAASVRDTAGRVRTSADGYRATDARAEQLLDRVQPAGQPDPVRVFTQQDRARVTDHALPARANPV
;
A
#
# COMPACT_ATOMS: atom_id res chain seq x y z
N MET A 1 -24.13 5.78 -7.90
CA MET A 1 -22.95 6.17 -8.71
C MET A 1 -21.73 5.91 -7.86
N ARG A 2 -20.89 4.92 -8.20
CA ARG A 2 -19.63 4.65 -7.47
C ARG A 2 -18.51 5.37 -8.22
N ASP A 3 -17.74 6.17 -7.49
CA ASP A 3 -16.48 6.71 -8.00
C ASP A 3 -15.59 5.54 -8.44
N PRO A 4 -14.97 5.60 -9.64
CA PRO A 4 -13.99 4.62 -10.03
C PRO A 4 -12.78 4.76 -9.10
N LEU A 5 -12.65 3.84 -8.14
CA LEU A 5 -11.46 3.75 -7.29
C LEU A 5 -10.26 3.42 -8.19
N GLN A 6 -9.46 4.43 -8.51
CA GLN A 6 -8.18 4.30 -9.19
C GLN A 6 -7.17 3.69 -8.21
N VAL A 7 -7.21 2.36 -8.08
CA VAL A 7 -6.27 1.60 -7.24
C VAL A 7 -5.10 1.16 -8.10
N ARG A 8 -3.92 1.76 -7.87
CA ARG A 8 -2.69 1.30 -8.52
C ARG A 8 -2.17 0.05 -7.80
N PRO A 9 -1.94 -1.07 -8.50
CA PRO A 9 -1.43 -2.29 -7.87
C PRO A 9 -0.07 -2.10 -7.17
N GLY A 10 0.74 -1.16 -7.65
CA GLY A 10 1.99 -0.75 -7.00
C GLY A 10 1.79 -0.18 -5.60
N ASP A 11 0.78 0.68 -5.41
CA ASP A 11 0.49 1.32 -4.12
C ASP A 11 0.00 0.29 -3.09
N LEU A 12 -0.79 -0.69 -3.52
CA LEU A 12 -1.21 -1.81 -2.68
C LEU A 12 -0.02 -2.67 -2.23
N THR A 13 0.91 -2.95 -3.16
CA THR A 13 2.11 -3.74 -2.85
C THR A 13 3.01 -2.99 -1.87
N ALA A 14 3.16 -1.67 -2.04
CA ALA A 14 3.88 -0.82 -1.09
C ALA A 14 3.21 -0.84 0.29
N HIS A 15 1.88 -0.69 0.34
CA HIS A 15 1.12 -0.74 1.59
C HIS A 15 1.27 -2.08 2.32
N ALA A 16 1.22 -3.21 1.61
CA ALA A 16 1.52 -4.51 2.19
C ALA A 16 2.93 -4.55 2.82
N GLY A 17 3.91 -3.93 2.19
CA GLY A 17 5.26 -3.77 2.75
C GLY A 17 5.31 -2.88 4.00
N HIS A 18 4.43 -1.88 4.12
CA HIS A 18 4.29 -1.12 5.37
C HIS A 18 3.73 -1.99 6.49
N LEU A 19 2.73 -2.83 6.19
CA LEU A 19 2.16 -3.76 7.16
C LEU A 19 3.19 -4.78 7.67
N ASP A 20 4.08 -5.28 6.80
CA ASP A 20 5.17 -6.17 7.24
C ASP A 20 6.10 -5.49 8.25
N ARG A 21 6.44 -4.20 8.04
CA ARG A 21 7.28 -3.44 8.98
C ARG A 21 6.59 -3.23 10.32
N THR A 22 5.28 -3.02 10.31
CA THR A 22 4.48 -2.98 11.55
C THR A 22 4.51 -4.32 12.27
N ALA A 23 4.33 -5.44 11.55
CA ALA A 23 4.42 -6.77 12.14
C ALA A 23 5.81 -7.06 12.74
N ALA A 24 6.88 -6.65 12.08
CA ALA A 24 8.24 -6.77 12.62
C ALA A 24 8.46 -5.93 13.90
N SER A 25 7.81 -4.76 13.97
CA SER A 25 7.84 -3.93 15.19
C SER A 25 7.09 -4.60 16.34
N LEU A 26 5.97 -5.28 16.05
CA LEU A 26 5.24 -6.08 17.04
C LEU A 26 6.07 -7.31 17.49
N ASP A 27 6.78 -7.98 16.58
CA ASP A 27 7.70 -9.07 16.94
C ASP A 27 8.81 -8.57 17.89
N THR A 28 9.34 -7.37 17.63
CA THR A 28 10.34 -6.73 18.52
C THR A 28 9.74 -6.46 19.90
N ALA A 29 8.52 -5.93 19.96
CA ALA A 29 7.81 -5.71 21.23
C ALA A 29 7.53 -7.02 21.98
N ARG A 30 7.17 -8.09 21.27
CA ARG A 30 6.96 -9.43 21.85
C ARG A 30 8.27 -9.96 22.45
N ALA A 31 9.38 -9.87 21.71
CA ALA A 31 10.70 -10.29 22.20
C ALA A 31 11.09 -9.50 23.45
N ALA A 32 10.97 -8.17 23.42
CA ALA A 32 11.24 -7.33 24.60
C ALA A 32 10.39 -7.77 25.81
N GLY A 33 9.09 -8.01 25.60
CA GLY A 33 8.17 -8.48 26.64
C GLY A 33 8.51 -9.86 27.21
N GLN A 34 9.09 -10.77 26.41
CA GLN A 34 9.55 -12.08 26.88
C GLN A 34 10.79 -11.99 27.78
N HIS A 35 11.60 -10.94 27.64
CA HIS A 35 12.79 -10.73 28.45
C HIS A 35 12.52 -10.00 29.77
N VAL A 36 11.31 -9.49 29.99
CA VAL A 36 10.93 -8.89 31.27
C VAL A 36 10.81 -9.99 32.32
N ARG A 37 11.76 -10.04 33.26
CA ARG A 37 11.70 -10.92 34.43
C ARG A 37 11.18 -10.15 35.63
N LEU A 38 10.03 -10.57 36.16
CA LEU A 38 9.48 -10.06 37.41
C LEU A 38 10.08 -10.84 38.57
N GLY A 39 11.18 -10.35 39.15
CA GLY A 39 11.82 -10.95 40.31
C GLY A 39 11.05 -10.67 41.60
N SER A 40 10.87 -11.67 42.45
CA SER A 40 10.31 -11.54 43.81
C SER A 40 11.03 -10.49 44.65
N GLU A 41 12.34 -10.39 44.46
CA GLU A 41 13.21 -9.44 45.19
C GLU A 41 12.82 -7.97 44.95
N ALA A 42 12.21 -7.65 43.80
CA ALA A 42 11.82 -6.29 43.45
C ALA A 42 10.54 -5.82 44.14
N TYR A 43 9.70 -6.75 44.59
CA TYR A 43 8.38 -6.45 45.17
C TYR A 43 8.36 -6.53 46.71
N GLY A 44 9.46 -6.99 47.34
CA GLY A 44 9.55 -7.15 48.79
C GLY A 44 8.67 -8.28 49.34
N GLN A 45 8.90 -8.66 50.60
CA GLN A 45 8.24 -9.82 51.23
C GLN A 45 6.71 -9.68 51.33
N LEU A 46 6.20 -8.46 51.54
CA LEU A 46 4.76 -8.21 51.67
C LEU A 46 3.99 -8.42 50.36
N CYS A 47 4.65 -8.39 49.21
CA CYS A 47 4.03 -8.54 47.89
C CYS A 47 4.51 -9.81 47.15
N ALA A 48 4.93 -10.85 47.89
CA ALA A 48 5.47 -12.09 47.31
C ALA A 48 4.56 -12.78 46.27
N MET A 49 3.24 -12.54 46.30
CA MET A 49 2.28 -13.09 45.33
C MET A 49 2.21 -12.30 44.01
N MET A 50 2.62 -11.03 44.00
CA MET A 50 2.48 -10.13 42.85
C MET A 50 3.18 -10.63 41.57
N PRO A 51 4.40 -11.19 41.62
CA PRO A 51 5.06 -11.73 40.43
C PRO A 51 4.25 -12.83 39.73
N VAL A 52 3.50 -13.65 40.48
CA VAL A 52 2.68 -14.73 39.92
C VAL A 52 1.49 -14.15 39.14
N LEU A 53 0.77 -13.19 39.74
CA LEU A 53 -0.36 -12.52 39.10
C LEU A 53 0.08 -11.76 37.84
N LEU A 54 1.13 -10.95 37.97
CA LEU A 54 1.67 -10.15 36.87
C LEU A 54 2.27 -11.04 35.77
N GLY A 55 2.87 -12.18 36.12
CA GLY A 55 3.36 -13.14 35.13
C GLY A 55 2.24 -13.71 34.27
N GLY A 56 1.04 -13.90 34.81
CA GLY A 56 -0.15 -14.28 34.04
C GLY A 56 -0.54 -13.21 33.03
N VAL A 57 -0.67 -11.97 33.48
CA VAL A 57 -1.00 -10.82 32.61
C VAL A 57 0.07 -10.61 31.53
N GLN A 58 1.35 -10.70 31.90
CA GLN A 58 2.47 -10.57 30.97
C GLN A 58 2.42 -11.62 29.85
N ARG A 59 2.16 -12.89 30.19
CA ARG A 59 2.02 -13.96 29.18
C ARG A 59 0.87 -13.66 28.21
N THR A 60 -0.31 -13.32 28.74
CA THR A 60 -1.47 -12.95 27.91
C THR A 60 -1.15 -11.77 26.98
N LEU A 61 -0.43 -10.75 27.48
CA LEU A 61 -0.02 -9.62 26.68
C LEU A 61 0.95 -10.01 25.55
N VAL A 62 2.00 -10.77 25.87
CA VAL A 62 3.00 -11.26 24.91
C VAL A 62 2.34 -12.10 23.81
N ASP A 63 1.37 -12.93 24.17
CA ASP A 63 0.59 -13.75 23.21
C ASP A 63 -0.39 -12.93 22.39
N GLY A 64 -1.02 -11.91 22.98
CA GLY A 64 -1.82 -10.93 22.26
C GLY A 64 -1.01 -10.18 21.19
N ILE A 65 0.21 -9.74 21.52
CA ILE A 65 1.12 -9.09 20.57
C ILE A 65 1.49 -10.06 19.43
N GLY A 66 1.76 -11.34 19.74
CA GLY A 66 2.02 -12.37 18.73
C GLY A 66 0.85 -12.57 17.78
N THR A 67 -0.38 -12.65 18.32
CA THR A 67 -1.61 -12.74 17.54
C THR A 67 -1.80 -11.51 16.64
N ALA A 68 -1.54 -10.31 17.16
CA ALA A 68 -1.61 -9.08 16.39
C ALA A 68 -0.60 -9.08 15.22
N ALA A 69 0.65 -9.49 15.47
CA ALA A 69 1.66 -9.59 14.42
C ALA A 69 1.27 -10.58 13.31
N ALA A 70 0.66 -11.72 13.67
CA ALA A 70 0.12 -12.68 12.71
C ALA A 70 -1.03 -12.10 11.89
N SER A 71 -1.98 -11.41 12.53
CA SER A 71 -3.13 -10.78 11.87
C SER A 71 -2.71 -9.67 10.89
N VAL A 72 -1.71 -8.86 11.26
CA VAL A 72 -1.14 -7.84 10.38
C VAL A 72 -0.47 -8.49 9.16
N ARG A 73 0.28 -9.58 9.34
CA ARG A 73 0.88 -10.35 8.23
C ARG A 73 -0.17 -10.97 7.31
N ASP A 74 -1.23 -11.53 7.86
CA ASP A 74 -2.36 -12.04 7.07
C ASP A 74 -3.00 -10.92 6.23
N THR A 75 -3.24 -9.75 6.86
CA THR A 75 -3.77 -8.58 6.16
C THR A 75 -2.84 -8.13 5.02
N ALA A 76 -1.52 -8.09 5.25
CA ALA A 76 -0.54 -7.81 4.20
C ALA A 76 -0.63 -8.82 3.04
N GLY A 77 -0.76 -10.12 3.36
CA GLY A 77 -0.98 -11.17 2.38
C GLY A 77 -2.22 -10.93 1.53
N ARG A 78 -3.36 -10.65 2.17
CA ARG A 78 -4.63 -10.35 1.49
C ARG A 78 -4.53 -9.13 0.58
N VAL A 79 -3.83 -8.08 1.00
CA VAL A 79 -3.58 -6.88 0.17
C VAL A 79 -2.77 -7.22 -1.08
N ARG A 80 -1.73 -8.07 -0.97
CA ARG A 80 -0.97 -8.54 -2.14
C ARG A 80 -1.85 -9.34 -3.10
N THR A 81 -2.64 -10.27 -2.57
CA THR A 81 -3.60 -11.03 -3.38
C THR A 81 -4.59 -10.12 -4.11
N SER A 82 -5.08 -9.06 -3.47
CA SER A 82 -5.91 -8.06 -4.15
C SER A 82 -5.16 -7.32 -5.24
N ALA A 83 -3.91 -6.92 -5.03
CA ALA A 83 -3.07 -6.28 -6.04
C ALA A 83 -2.84 -7.19 -7.27
N ASP A 84 -2.60 -8.49 -7.04
CA ASP A 84 -2.50 -9.49 -8.10
C ASP A 84 -3.81 -9.63 -8.89
N GLY A 85 -4.95 -9.60 -8.21
CA GLY A 85 -6.27 -9.60 -8.85
C GLY A 85 -6.47 -8.40 -9.78
N TYR A 86 -6.04 -7.21 -9.37
CA TYR A 86 -6.07 -6.02 -10.23
C TYR A 86 -5.18 -6.18 -11.46
N ARG A 87 -3.91 -6.60 -11.28
CA ARG A 87 -2.98 -6.84 -12.40
C ARG A 87 -3.52 -7.86 -13.40
N ALA A 88 -4.09 -8.96 -12.90
CA ALA A 88 -4.65 -10.01 -13.76
C ALA A 88 -5.88 -9.54 -14.52
N THR A 89 -6.68 -8.64 -13.95
CA THR A 89 -7.84 -8.05 -14.63
C THR A 89 -7.39 -7.07 -15.70
N ASP A 90 -6.40 -6.23 -15.39
CA ASP A 90 -5.83 -5.25 -16.32
C ASP A 90 -5.18 -5.93 -17.54
N ALA A 91 -4.35 -6.95 -17.31
CA ALA A 91 -3.74 -7.74 -18.39
C ALA A 91 -4.76 -8.46 -19.28
N ARG A 92 -5.89 -8.92 -18.71
CA ARG A 92 -6.99 -9.50 -19.51
C ARG A 92 -7.70 -8.45 -20.35
N ALA A 93 -7.90 -7.25 -19.80
CA ALA A 93 -8.50 -6.14 -20.54
C ALA A 93 -7.59 -5.71 -21.70
N GLU A 94 -6.29 -5.59 -21.47
CA GLU A 94 -5.27 -5.30 -22.50
C GLU A 94 -5.31 -6.33 -23.63
N GLN A 95 -5.30 -7.64 -23.31
CA GLN A 95 -5.41 -8.70 -24.32
C GLN A 95 -6.72 -8.66 -25.13
N LEU A 96 -7.83 -8.26 -24.51
CA LEU A 96 -9.10 -8.11 -25.21
C LEU A 96 -9.08 -6.89 -26.15
N LEU A 97 -8.49 -5.78 -25.72
CA LEU A 97 -8.31 -4.59 -26.54
C LEU A 97 -7.42 -4.89 -27.75
N ASP A 98 -6.30 -5.57 -27.55
CA ASP A 98 -5.39 -5.99 -28.62
C ASP A 98 -6.07 -6.87 -29.67
N ARG A 99 -7.01 -7.72 -29.26
CA ARG A 99 -7.77 -8.60 -30.17
C ARG A 99 -8.84 -7.85 -30.97
N VAL A 100 -9.43 -6.82 -30.39
CA VAL A 100 -10.49 -6.03 -31.03
C VAL A 100 -9.90 -4.97 -31.96
N GLN A 101 -8.66 -4.54 -31.72
CA GLN A 101 -7.97 -3.58 -32.57
C GLN A 101 -7.45 -4.28 -33.84
N PRO A 102 -8.05 -4.05 -35.03
CA PRO A 102 -7.57 -4.66 -36.25
C PRO A 102 -6.20 -4.07 -36.59
N ALA A 103 -5.31 -4.89 -37.16
CA ALA A 103 -4.02 -4.43 -37.67
C ALA A 103 -4.23 -3.30 -38.70
N GLY A 104 -4.04 -2.04 -38.29
CA GLY A 104 -3.94 -0.91 -39.20
C GLY A 104 -5.03 0.17 -39.13
N GLN A 105 -5.39 0.68 -37.95
CA GLN A 105 -5.93 2.04 -37.87
C GLN A 105 -5.09 2.88 -36.89
N PRO A 106 -4.38 3.93 -37.35
CA PRO A 106 -3.73 4.86 -36.44
C PRO A 106 -4.78 5.70 -35.68
N ASP A 107 -4.78 5.50 -34.36
CA ASP A 107 -5.04 6.44 -33.25
C ASP A 107 -6.43 7.11 -33.10
N PRO A 108 -7.20 6.79 -32.03
CA PRO A 108 -8.30 7.65 -31.57
C PRO A 108 -7.90 8.63 -30.43
N VAL A 109 -6.68 8.57 -29.89
CA VAL A 109 -6.21 9.50 -28.84
C VAL A 109 -4.86 10.08 -29.25
N ARG A 110 -4.90 11.07 -30.16
CA ARG A 110 -3.72 11.93 -30.40
C ARG A 110 -3.27 12.54 -29.08
N VAL A 111 -2.24 11.98 -28.47
CA VAL A 111 -1.48 12.63 -27.42
C VAL A 111 -0.84 13.84 -28.08
N PHE A 112 -1.36 15.03 -27.77
CA PHE A 112 -0.85 16.29 -28.31
C PHE A 112 0.65 16.39 -27.98
N THR A 113 1.49 16.25 -29.01
CA THR A 113 2.94 16.26 -28.82
C THR A 113 3.43 17.71 -28.69
N GLN A 114 4.61 17.93 -28.11
CA GLN A 114 5.27 19.24 -28.03
C GLN A 114 5.35 19.93 -29.43
N GLN A 115 5.46 19.13 -30.50
CA GLN A 115 5.51 19.57 -31.89
C GLN A 115 4.19 20.20 -32.38
N ASP A 116 3.04 19.68 -31.94
CA ASP A 116 1.71 20.22 -32.29
C ASP A 116 1.45 21.58 -31.61
N ARG A 117 2.09 21.82 -30.46
CA ARG A 117 1.99 23.09 -29.71
C ARG A 117 2.65 24.26 -30.45
N ALA A 118 3.77 24.01 -31.13
CA ALA A 118 4.51 25.04 -31.87
C ALA A 118 3.79 25.51 -33.15
N ARG A 119 2.99 24.64 -33.78
CA ARG A 119 2.23 24.98 -35.00
C ARG A 119 1.03 25.91 -34.75
N VAL A 120 0.43 25.87 -33.57
CA VAL A 120 -0.75 26.70 -33.23
C VAL A 120 -0.35 28.16 -33.04
N THR A 121 0.87 28.43 -32.55
CA THR A 121 1.37 29.79 -32.32
C THR A 121 1.78 30.53 -33.57
N ASP A 122 2.05 29.83 -34.69
CA ASP A 122 2.45 30.44 -35.96
C ASP A 122 1.27 30.94 -36.81
N HIS A 123 0.03 30.57 -36.45
CA HIS A 123 -1.18 30.97 -37.18
C HIS A 123 -1.90 32.19 -36.57
N ALA A 124 -1.28 32.87 -35.61
CA ALA A 124 -1.81 34.09 -35.02
C ALA A 124 -1.41 35.34 -35.83
N LEU A 125 -2.34 35.75 -36.71
CA LEU A 125 -2.56 37.09 -37.28
C LEU A 125 -1.53 37.66 -38.28
N PRO A 126 -1.91 37.89 -39.57
CA PRO A 126 -1.22 38.88 -40.39
C PRO A 126 -1.54 40.29 -39.86
N ALA A 127 -0.49 41.03 -39.48
CA ALA A 127 -0.60 42.45 -39.16
C ALA A 127 -1.21 43.20 -40.35
N ARG A 128 -2.42 43.74 -40.14
CA ARG A 128 -3.05 44.67 -41.09
C ARG A 128 -2.17 45.89 -41.23
N ALA A 129 -1.54 46.04 -42.39
CA ALA A 129 -1.10 47.33 -42.87
C ALA A 129 -2.33 48.22 -43.10
N ASN A 130 -2.30 49.44 -42.58
CA ASN A 130 -3.08 50.53 -43.17
C ASN A 130 -2.21 51.79 -43.21
N PRO A 131 -2.12 52.48 -44.37
CA PRO A 131 -1.34 53.70 -44.52
C PRO A 131 -2.20 54.92 -44.16
N VAL A 132 -1.58 55.97 -43.62
CA VAL A 132 -1.25 57.28 -44.23
C VAL A 132 -0.43 58.05 -43.21
#